data_AF-A0A354X7A9-F1
#
_entry.id   AF-A0A354X7A9-F1
#
_cell.length_a   1.000
_cell.length_b   1.000
_cell.length_c   1.000
_cell.angle_alpha   90.00
_cell.angle_beta   90.00
_cell.angle_gamma   90.00
#
_symmetry.space_group_name_H-M   'P 1'
#
loop_
_entity.id
_entity.type
_entity.pdbx_description
1 polymer ?
#
loop_
_entity_poly.entity_id
_entity_poly.type
_entity_poly.pdbx_seq_one_letter_code
_entity_poly.pdbx_strand_id
1 'polypeptide(L)'
;MDTINWSDLSFGYMKTDYNVRSYFRDGKWSEPQLETSEFLNIHMAATCLHYGQEAFEGLKAFKGKDGKIRIFRMHENALRLQSSCRGILMAELPVERFEEMVVLAVEKNKRFVPPYESGASLYIRPLLIGTSAQVGVKPAHEYLFLILVTPVGPYFKEGFKPTPMVILRQYDRAAPLGTGIYKVGGNYAASLVAGEKAHEGGYSAVLYLDAKEKKYID
;
A
#
# COMPACT_ATOMS: atom_id res chain seq x y z
N MET A 1 -23.73 2.12 -17.23
CA MET A 1 -22.79 2.09 -16.10
C MET A 1 -23.15 0.86 -15.30
N ASP A 2 -22.30 -0.16 -15.34
CA ASP A 2 -22.58 -1.40 -14.62
C ASP A 2 -22.65 -1.13 -13.12
N THR A 3 -23.76 -1.54 -12.51
CA THR A 3 -24.04 -1.34 -11.10
C THR A 3 -23.03 -2.15 -10.30
N ILE A 4 -22.14 -1.50 -9.55
CA ILE A 4 -21.14 -2.20 -8.70
C ILE A 4 -21.89 -3.02 -7.66
N ASN A 5 -21.63 -4.34 -7.63
CA ASN A 5 -22.17 -5.23 -6.61
C ASN A 5 -21.37 -5.10 -5.30
N TRP A 6 -21.75 -4.15 -4.45
CA TRP A 6 -21.02 -3.81 -3.22
C TRP A 6 -20.91 -4.96 -2.21
N SER A 7 -21.86 -5.90 -2.20
CA SER A 7 -21.86 -7.04 -1.28
C SER A 7 -20.89 -8.15 -1.72
N ASP A 8 -20.48 -8.17 -2.99
CA ASP A 8 -19.60 -9.20 -3.53
C ASP A 8 -18.15 -8.75 -3.77
N LEU A 9 -17.77 -7.55 -3.29
CA LEU A 9 -16.40 -7.07 -3.43
C LEU A 9 -15.40 -7.98 -2.73
N SER A 10 -14.34 -8.35 -3.46
CA SER A 10 -13.12 -8.96 -2.90
C SER A 10 -12.12 -7.88 -2.48
N PHE A 11 -11.02 -8.29 -1.84
CA PHE A 11 -9.86 -7.42 -1.67
C PHE A 11 -8.98 -7.53 -2.93
N GLY A 12 -9.43 -6.89 -4.01
CA GLY A 12 -8.81 -6.96 -5.32
C GLY A 12 -8.69 -5.59 -5.99
N TYR A 13 -8.00 -5.54 -7.12
CA TYR A 13 -7.91 -4.33 -7.93
C TYR A 13 -9.14 -4.22 -8.84
N MET A 14 -9.87 -3.13 -8.67
CA MET A 14 -10.86 -2.61 -9.62
C MET A 14 -10.41 -1.23 -10.05
N LYS A 15 -10.31 -1.00 -11.36
CA LYS A 15 -9.98 0.28 -11.94
C LYS A 15 -11.01 1.34 -11.55
N THR A 16 -10.53 2.48 -11.09
CA THR A 16 -11.33 3.68 -10.81
C THR A 16 -11.04 4.78 -11.83
N ASP A 17 -11.72 5.92 -11.73
CA ASP A 17 -11.66 6.98 -12.75
C ASP A 17 -10.31 7.68 -12.80
N TYR A 18 -9.74 7.97 -11.63
CA TYR A 18 -8.51 8.73 -11.50
C TYR A 18 -7.56 8.12 -10.48
N ASN A 19 -6.26 8.25 -10.75
CA ASN A 19 -5.21 8.23 -9.75
C ASN A 19 -4.57 9.62 -9.64
N VAL A 20 -3.89 9.89 -8.53
CA VAL A 20 -3.19 11.15 -8.29
C VAL A 20 -1.70 10.89 -8.27
N ARG A 21 -0.89 11.71 -8.95
CA ARG A 21 0.56 11.56 -9.05
C ARG A 21 1.29 12.85 -8.67
N SER A 22 2.47 12.73 -8.08
CA SER A 22 3.41 13.82 -7.84
C SER A 22 4.82 13.31 -8.11
N TYR A 23 5.61 14.10 -8.82
CA TYR A 23 6.95 13.72 -9.28
C TYR A 23 8.00 14.48 -8.48
N PHE A 24 9.05 13.80 -8.05
CA PHE A 24 10.22 14.42 -7.45
C PHE A 24 11.33 14.54 -8.48
N ARG A 25 11.75 15.77 -8.78
CA ARG A 25 12.88 16.09 -9.66
C ARG A 25 13.57 17.35 -9.14
N ASP A 26 14.88 17.45 -9.33
CA ASP A 26 15.68 18.61 -8.94
C ASP A 26 15.45 19.06 -7.48
N GLY A 27 15.28 18.09 -6.57
CA GLY A 27 15.07 18.33 -5.15
C GLY A 27 13.66 18.78 -4.76
N LYS A 28 12.67 18.74 -5.65
CA LYS A 28 11.32 19.27 -5.41
C LYS A 28 10.22 18.31 -5.87
N TRP A 29 9.14 18.28 -5.11
CA TRP A 29 7.89 17.63 -5.49
C TRP A 29 7.06 18.55 -6.38
N SER A 30 6.48 17.99 -7.44
CA SER A 30 5.51 18.69 -8.29
C SER A 30 4.16 18.84 -7.58
N GLU A 31 3.34 19.75 -8.09
CA GLU A 31 1.92 19.78 -7.76
C GLU A 31 1.24 18.44 -8.11
N PRO A 32 0.16 18.04 -7.40
CA PRO A 32 -0.64 16.87 -7.72
C PRO A 32 -1.21 16.91 -9.13
N GLN A 33 -1.08 15.79 -9.85
CA GLN A 33 -1.61 15.60 -11.19
C GLN A 33 -2.64 14.49 -11.18
N LEU A 34 -3.76 14.72 -11.87
CA LEU A 34 -4.79 13.71 -12.06
C LEU A 34 -4.52 12.93 -13.34
N GLU A 35 -4.59 11.61 -13.23
CA GLU A 35 -4.30 10.70 -14.32
C GLU A 35 -5.38 9.63 -14.43
N THR A 36 -5.73 9.25 -15.65
CA THR A 36 -6.71 8.17 -15.93
C THR A 36 -6.03 6.86 -16.32
N SER A 37 -4.76 6.92 -16.74
CA SER A 37 -3.98 5.73 -17.05
C SER A 37 -3.60 4.98 -15.77
N GLU A 38 -3.82 3.67 -15.76
CA GLU A 38 -3.34 2.76 -14.71
C GLU A 38 -1.92 2.26 -14.96
N PHE A 39 -1.34 2.62 -16.12
CA PHE A 39 0.01 2.26 -16.49
C PHE A 39 1.00 3.37 -16.12
N LEU A 40 2.19 2.95 -15.71
CA LEU A 40 3.34 3.82 -15.45
C LEU A 40 4.36 3.62 -16.57
N ASN A 41 4.76 4.71 -17.21
CA ASN A 41 5.87 4.70 -18.15
C ASN A 41 7.15 5.07 -17.40
N ILE A 42 7.91 4.05 -16.97
CA ILE A 42 9.16 4.21 -16.22
C ILE A 42 10.32 3.60 -17.00
N HIS A 43 11.52 4.17 -16.83
CA HIS A 43 12.71 3.64 -17.48
C HIS A 43 12.98 2.21 -16.99
N MET A 44 13.38 1.30 -17.90
CA MET A 44 13.67 -0.10 -17.57
C MET A 44 14.80 -0.29 -16.54
N ALA A 45 15.56 0.75 -16.25
CA ALA A 45 16.65 0.79 -15.27
C ALA A 45 16.27 1.54 -13.98
N ALA A 46 14.98 1.75 -13.74
CA ALA A 46 14.49 2.42 -12.54
C ALA A 46 14.87 1.63 -11.28
N THR A 47 15.36 2.32 -10.25
CA THR A 47 15.82 1.69 -9.01
C THR A 47 14.77 0.82 -8.31
N CYS A 48 13.48 1.15 -8.41
CA CYS A 48 12.40 0.33 -7.85
C CYS A 48 12.34 -1.07 -8.50
N LEU A 49 12.63 -1.17 -9.81
CA LEU A 49 12.56 -2.43 -10.57
C LEU A 49 13.72 -3.38 -10.25
N HIS A 50 14.89 -2.84 -9.88
CA HIS A 50 16.12 -3.64 -9.69
C HIS A 50 16.51 -3.81 -8.23
N TYR A 51 16.26 -2.81 -7.40
CA TYR A 51 16.77 -2.73 -6.03
C TYR A 51 15.66 -2.53 -4.99
N GLY A 52 14.38 -2.61 -5.40
CA GLY A 52 13.25 -2.54 -4.49
C GLY A 52 13.17 -1.23 -3.70
N GLN A 53 13.69 -0.12 -4.23
CA GLN A 53 13.60 1.19 -3.58
C GLN A 53 12.16 1.75 -3.74
N GLU A 54 11.26 1.21 -2.92
CA GLU A 54 9.84 1.52 -2.91
C GLU A 54 9.23 1.40 -1.50
N ALA A 55 8.27 2.28 -1.21
CA ALA A 55 7.50 2.28 0.03
C ALA A 55 6.02 2.52 -0.30
N PHE A 56 5.12 1.96 0.51
CA PHE A 56 3.70 2.12 0.29
C PHE A 56 2.91 2.25 1.59
N GLU A 57 1.68 2.73 1.46
CA GLU A 57 0.75 2.86 2.57
C GLU A 57 -0.57 2.15 2.31
N GLY A 58 -1.37 2.04 3.37
CA GLY A 58 -2.70 1.47 3.29
C GLY A 58 -3.63 2.14 4.29
N LEU A 59 -4.67 2.78 3.77
CA LEU A 59 -5.70 3.43 4.53
C LEU A 59 -7.05 3.31 3.82
N LYS A 60 -8.11 3.79 4.45
CA LYS A 60 -9.48 3.61 3.96
C LYS A 60 -10.30 4.88 4.11
N ALA A 61 -11.16 5.11 3.12
CA ALA A 61 -12.28 6.04 3.20
C ALA A 61 -13.60 5.27 3.39
N PHE A 62 -14.44 5.80 4.27
CA PHE A 62 -15.72 5.20 4.65
C PHE A 62 -16.83 6.21 4.49
N LYS A 63 -17.98 5.78 3.95
CA LYS A 63 -19.21 6.56 3.98
C LYS A 63 -19.92 6.30 5.30
N GLY A 64 -20.19 7.34 6.08
CA GLY A 64 -20.97 7.24 7.31
C GLY A 64 -22.47 7.20 7.04
N LYS A 65 -23.26 6.82 8.06
CA LYS A 65 -24.73 6.89 8.06
C LYS A 65 -25.28 8.27 7.70
N ASP A 66 -24.52 9.32 8.02
CA ASP A 66 -24.84 10.73 7.72
C ASP A 66 -24.47 11.14 6.28
N GLY A 67 -24.08 10.18 5.43
CA GLY A 67 -23.68 10.42 4.04
C GLY A 67 -22.29 11.04 3.88
N LYS A 68 -21.62 11.43 4.97
CA LYS A 68 -20.28 12.04 4.93
C LYS A 68 -19.20 10.98 4.75
N ILE A 69 -18.20 11.32 3.94
CA ILE A 69 -17.02 10.47 3.74
C ILE A 69 -15.97 10.86 4.77
N ARG A 70 -15.34 9.86 5.39
CA ARG A 70 -14.29 10.04 6.39
C ARG A 70 -13.10 9.17 6.04
N ILE A 71 -11.90 9.73 6.18
CA ILE A 71 -10.64 9.00 6.03
C ILE A 71 -10.03 8.85 7.42
N PHE A 72 -9.69 7.62 7.79
CA PHE A 72 -9.22 7.33 9.15
C PHE A 72 -7.71 7.56 9.27
N ARG A 73 -7.31 8.51 10.13
CA ARG A 73 -5.92 8.77 10.57
C ARG A 73 -4.89 8.90 9.44
N MET A 74 -5.25 9.55 8.33
CA MET A 74 -4.32 9.74 7.18
C MET A 74 -2.98 10.39 7.57
N HIS A 75 -2.98 11.26 8.58
CA HIS A 75 -1.77 11.87 9.13
C HIS A 75 -0.74 10.82 9.60
N GLU A 76 -1.18 9.77 10.29
CA GLU A 76 -0.29 8.69 10.76
C GLU A 76 0.30 7.88 9.60
N ASN A 77 -0.49 7.69 8.55
CA ASN A 77 -0.02 7.05 7.32
C ASN A 77 1.07 7.91 6.65
N ALA A 78 0.91 9.24 6.63
CA ALA A 78 1.93 10.15 6.12
C ALA A 78 3.23 10.07 6.93
N LEU A 79 3.13 10.11 8.27
CA LEU A 79 4.29 9.99 9.16
C LEU A 79 5.02 8.64 9.01
N ARG A 80 4.27 7.54 8.86
CA ARG A 80 4.84 6.21 8.63
C ARG A 80 5.47 6.08 7.25
N LEU A 81 4.89 6.70 6.21
CA LEU A 81 5.50 6.76 4.89
C LEU A 81 6.83 7.51 4.97
N GLN A 82 6.89 8.68 5.61
CA GLN A 82 8.13 9.42 5.82
C GLN A 82 9.18 8.60 6.59
N SER A 83 8.77 7.88 7.63
CA SER A 83 9.66 6.95 8.34
C SER A 83 10.24 5.88 7.42
N SER A 84 9.41 5.31 6.54
CA SER A 84 9.85 4.33 5.53
C SER A 84 10.82 4.97 4.52
N CYS A 85 10.54 6.20 4.08
CA CYS A 85 11.42 6.95 3.17
C CYS A 85 12.81 7.16 3.77
N ARG A 86 12.89 7.61 5.03
CA ARG A 86 14.17 7.77 5.74
C ARG A 86 14.92 6.45 5.86
N GLY A 87 14.20 5.35 6.14
CA GLY A 87 14.75 4.01 6.27
C GLY A 87 15.41 3.45 5.02
N ILE A 88 14.96 3.86 3.83
CA ILE A 88 15.50 3.40 2.54
C ILE A 88 15.96 4.55 1.62
N LEU A 89 16.33 5.68 2.23
CA LEU A 89 16.91 6.86 1.59
C LEU A 89 16.12 7.39 0.38
N MET A 90 14.80 7.53 0.54
CA MET A 90 13.92 8.15 -0.45
C MET A 90 13.60 9.60 -0.09
N ALA A 91 13.22 10.41 -1.09
CA ALA A 91 12.69 11.74 -0.85
C ALA A 91 11.39 11.66 -0.04
N GLU A 92 11.30 12.44 1.04
CA GLU A 92 10.09 12.52 1.86
C GLU A 92 9.07 13.44 1.19
N LEU A 93 7.84 12.95 1.01
CA LEU A 93 6.72 13.80 0.64
C LEU A 93 6.26 14.61 1.87
N PRO A 94 6.03 15.93 1.76
CA PRO A 94 5.44 16.72 2.83
C PRO A 94 4.10 16.12 3.28
N VAL A 95 3.82 16.15 4.59
CA VAL A 95 2.61 15.54 5.17
C VAL A 95 1.35 16.19 4.59
N GLU A 96 1.36 17.51 4.45
CA GLU A 96 0.24 18.29 3.92
C GLU A 96 -0.04 17.91 2.47
N ARG A 97 1.02 17.67 1.68
CA ARG A 97 0.90 17.21 0.28
C ARG A 97 0.33 15.80 0.20
N PHE A 98 0.75 14.91 1.11
CA PHE A 98 0.16 13.56 1.21
C PHE A 98 -1.35 13.65 1.49
N GLU A 99 -1.75 14.44 2.48
CA GLU A 99 -3.15 14.59 2.89
C GLU A 99 -4.01 15.21 1.77
N GLU A 100 -3.50 16.24 1.09
CA GLU A 100 -4.12 16.85 -0.08
C GLU A 100 -4.36 15.82 -1.19
N MET A 101 -3.34 15.02 -1.54
CA MET A 101 -3.45 14.01 -2.58
C MET A 101 -4.43 12.89 -2.20
N VAL A 102 -4.49 12.49 -0.92
CA VAL A 102 -5.46 11.52 -0.42
C VAL A 102 -6.89 12.04 -0.59
N VAL A 103 -7.16 13.27 -0.16
CA VAL A 103 -8.49 13.89 -0.32
C VAL A 103 -8.87 13.99 -1.79
N LEU A 104 -7.95 14.48 -2.64
CA LEU A 104 -8.18 14.61 -4.07
C LEU A 104 -8.49 13.26 -4.74
N ALA A 105 -7.76 12.20 -4.39
CA ALA A 105 -7.99 10.85 -4.91
C ALA A 105 -9.38 10.33 -4.54
N VAL A 106 -9.84 10.56 -3.31
CA VAL A 106 -11.17 10.12 -2.86
C VAL A 106 -12.27 10.95 -3.52
N GLU A 107 -12.10 12.28 -3.62
CA GLU A 107 -13.09 13.17 -4.24
C GLU A 107 -13.32 12.84 -5.71
N LYS A 108 -12.24 12.63 -6.47
CA LYS A 108 -12.32 12.31 -7.90
C LYS A 108 -12.85 10.91 -8.19
N ASN A 109 -12.87 10.05 -7.18
CA ASN A 109 -13.42 8.70 -7.26
C ASN A 109 -14.62 8.48 -6.33
N LYS A 110 -15.34 9.56 -5.97
CA LYS A 110 -16.41 9.52 -4.96
C LYS A 110 -17.49 8.47 -5.24
N ARG A 111 -17.77 8.18 -6.51
CA ARG A 111 -18.76 7.14 -6.93
C ARG A 111 -18.33 5.71 -6.60
N PHE A 112 -17.04 5.49 -6.33
CA PHE A 112 -16.49 4.20 -5.90
C PHE A 112 -16.47 4.04 -4.38
N VAL A 113 -16.84 5.08 -3.61
CA VAL A 113 -16.94 4.95 -2.15
C VAL A 113 -18.19 4.14 -1.82
N PRO A 114 -18.05 2.93 -1.22
CA PRO A 114 -19.20 2.08 -0.97
C PRO A 114 -20.24 2.72 -0.05
N PRO A 115 -21.53 2.38 -0.23
CA PRO A 115 -22.59 2.84 0.67
C PRO A 115 -22.38 2.30 2.08
N TYR A 116 -22.89 3.02 3.08
CA TYR A 116 -22.68 2.69 4.51
C TYR A 116 -23.15 1.26 4.84
N GLU A 117 -24.29 0.86 4.26
CA GLU A 117 -24.98 -0.40 4.51
C GLU A 117 -24.19 -1.62 4.01
N SER A 118 -23.22 -1.43 3.11
CA SER A 118 -22.44 -2.53 2.54
C SER A 118 -21.38 -3.08 3.50
N GLY A 119 -20.96 -2.32 4.50
CA GLY A 119 -19.78 -2.64 5.32
C GLY A 119 -18.44 -2.61 4.55
N ALA A 120 -18.46 -2.28 3.25
CA ALA A 120 -17.29 -2.15 2.40
C ALA A 120 -16.65 -0.75 2.56
N SER A 121 -15.47 -0.57 1.97
CA SER A 121 -14.69 0.67 2.07
C SER A 121 -13.97 0.98 0.78
N LEU A 122 -13.64 2.25 0.53
CA LEU A 122 -12.69 2.60 -0.52
C LEU A 122 -11.28 2.48 0.06
N TYR A 123 -10.51 1.49 -0.39
CA TYR A 123 -9.11 1.35 -0.02
C TYR A 123 -8.26 2.35 -0.80
N ILE A 124 -7.32 2.97 -0.11
CA ILE A 124 -6.42 4.00 -0.64
C ILE A 124 -5.01 3.42 -0.57
N ARG A 125 -4.31 3.43 -1.69
CA ARG A 125 -2.95 2.90 -1.85
C ARG A 125 -2.00 4.01 -2.30
N PRO A 126 -1.40 4.74 -1.35
CA PRO A 126 -0.22 5.53 -1.62
C PRO A 126 0.96 4.61 -1.92
N LEU A 127 1.74 4.96 -2.93
CA LEU A 127 2.93 4.25 -3.38
C LEU A 127 3.99 5.28 -3.77
N LEU A 128 5.21 5.09 -3.27
CA LEU A 128 6.38 5.88 -3.60
C LEU A 128 7.43 4.96 -4.21
N ILE A 129 7.92 5.27 -5.41
CA ILE A 129 8.92 4.47 -6.14
C ILE A 129 10.08 5.34 -6.63
N GLY A 130 11.31 4.82 -6.56
CA GLY A 130 12.49 5.45 -7.18
C GLY A 130 12.56 5.21 -8.69
N THR A 131 12.50 6.28 -9.48
CA THR A 131 12.34 6.21 -10.95
C THR A 131 13.59 6.54 -11.74
N SER A 132 14.67 6.99 -11.10
CA SER A 132 15.94 7.28 -11.75
C SER A 132 16.50 6.08 -12.52
N ALA A 133 16.88 6.28 -13.77
CA ALA A 133 17.57 5.29 -14.57
C ALA A 133 19.01 5.10 -14.06
N GLN A 134 19.33 3.90 -13.55
CA GLN A 134 20.65 3.62 -13.02
C GLN A 134 20.96 2.13 -12.95
N VAL A 135 22.21 1.79 -13.24
CA VAL A 135 22.81 0.50 -12.90
C VAL A 135 23.88 0.75 -11.83
N GLY A 136 23.70 0.15 -10.65
CA GLY A 136 24.50 0.36 -9.44
C GLY A 136 23.62 0.68 -8.24
N VAL A 137 23.97 0.16 -7.05
CA VAL A 137 23.15 0.33 -5.84
C VAL A 137 23.45 1.67 -5.19
N LYS A 138 22.57 2.66 -5.42
CA LYS A 138 22.58 3.96 -4.72
C LYS A 138 21.15 4.53 -4.70
N PRO A 139 20.84 5.47 -3.78
CA PRO A 139 19.53 6.11 -3.76
C PRO A 139 19.20 6.80 -5.10
N ALA A 140 17.94 6.72 -5.51
CA ALA A 140 17.45 7.48 -6.65
C ALA A 140 17.51 9.00 -6.40
N HIS A 141 17.52 9.77 -7.48
CA HIS A 141 17.40 11.24 -7.46
C HIS A 141 16.06 11.72 -8.04
N GLU A 142 15.31 10.83 -8.69
CA GLU A 142 13.94 11.04 -9.13
C GLU A 142 13.02 10.00 -8.49
N TYR A 143 11.83 10.44 -8.12
CA TYR A 143 10.81 9.59 -7.52
C TYR A 143 9.43 9.89 -8.11
N LEU A 144 8.56 8.91 -8.05
CA LEU A 144 7.13 9.08 -8.29
C LEU A 144 6.38 8.69 -7.02
N PHE A 145 5.60 9.63 -6.49
CA PHE A 145 4.56 9.34 -5.52
C PHE A 145 3.21 9.30 -6.24
N LEU A 146 2.42 8.26 -5.97
CA LEU A 146 1.08 8.12 -6.54
C LEU A 146 0.10 7.58 -5.52
N ILE A 147 -1.18 7.85 -5.75
CA ILE A 147 -2.29 7.28 -5.00
C ILE A 147 -3.28 6.69 -6.00
N LEU A 148 -3.48 5.38 -5.91
CA LEU A 148 -4.65 4.71 -6.49
C LEU A 148 -5.66 4.38 -5.40
N VAL A 149 -6.92 4.26 -5.79
CA VAL A 149 -8.00 3.85 -4.90
C VAL A 149 -8.76 2.68 -5.51
N THR A 150 -9.36 1.84 -4.68
CA THR A 150 -10.19 0.73 -5.16
C THR A 150 -11.21 0.30 -4.11
N PRO A 151 -12.47 0.03 -4.47
CA PRO A 151 -13.47 -0.43 -3.51
C PRO A 151 -13.13 -1.86 -3.06
N VAL A 152 -13.14 -2.08 -1.75
CA VAL A 152 -12.86 -3.40 -1.15
C VAL A 152 -13.97 -3.80 -0.19
N GLY A 153 -14.35 -5.06 -0.24
CA GLY A 153 -15.35 -5.64 0.63
C GLY A 153 -14.87 -5.83 2.07
N PRO A 154 -15.77 -6.23 2.98
CA PRO A 154 -15.38 -6.69 4.31
C PRO A 154 -14.49 -7.94 4.19
N TYR A 155 -13.45 -8.02 5.02
CA TYR A 155 -12.53 -9.18 5.03
C TYR A 155 -13.26 -10.50 5.36
N PHE A 156 -14.32 -10.44 6.15
CA PHE A 156 -15.13 -11.60 6.51
C PHE A 156 -16.60 -11.35 6.21
N LYS A 157 -17.06 -11.73 5.01
CA LYS A 157 -18.46 -11.58 4.57
C LYS A 157 -19.47 -12.29 5.49
N GLU A 158 -19.05 -13.40 6.12
CA GLU A 158 -19.89 -14.22 7.02
C GLU A 158 -19.73 -13.85 8.52
N GLY A 159 -19.05 -12.74 8.86
CA GLY A 159 -18.72 -12.35 10.23
C GLY A 159 -17.38 -12.91 10.71
N PHE A 160 -17.01 -12.68 11.98
CA PHE A 160 -15.72 -13.08 12.53
C PHE A 160 -15.58 -14.62 12.58
N LYS A 161 -14.93 -15.19 11.55
CA LYS A 161 -14.60 -16.61 11.48
C LYS A 161 -13.13 -16.80 11.88
N PRO A 162 -12.84 -17.53 12.97
CA PRO A 162 -11.47 -17.90 13.30
C PRO A 162 -10.85 -18.67 12.15
N THR A 163 -9.56 -18.46 11.94
CA THR A 163 -8.83 -19.11 10.85
C THR A 163 -7.52 -19.71 11.37
N PRO A 164 -7.15 -20.93 10.93
CA PRO A 164 -5.92 -21.55 11.38
C PRO A 164 -4.71 -20.83 10.78
N MET A 165 -3.71 -20.57 11.62
CA MET A 165 -2.42 -19.99 11.24
C MET A 165 -1.30 -20.97 11.60
N VAL A 166 -0.16 -20.87 10.91
CA VAL A 166 0.98 -21.78 11.12
C VAL A 166 2.27 -21.02 11.40
N ILE A 167 3.11 -21.59 12.25
CA ILE A 167 4.48 -21.14 12.48
C ILE A 167 5.40 -21.95 11.56
N LEU A 168 6.08 -21.30 10.62
CA LEU A 168 7.07 -21.92 9.74
C LEU A 168 8.47 -21.38 10.08
N ARG A 169 9.18 -22.07 10.96
CA ARG A 169 10.43 -21.60 11.60
C ARG A 169 11.57 -21.31 10.62
N GLN A 170 11.54 -21.96 9.47
CA GLN A 170 12.51 -21.84 8.39
C GLN A 170 12.39 -20.56 7.55
N TYR A 171 11.37 -19.73 7.80
CA TYR A 171 11.15 -18.47 7.09
C TYR A 171 11.16 -17.28 8.05
N ASP A 172 11.68 -16.16 7.56
CA ASP A 172 11.70 -14.88 8.25
C ASP A 172 11.03 -13.82 7.38
N ARG A 173 10.21 -12.98 8.01
CA ARG A 173 9.63 -11.80 7.36
C ARG A 173 10.64 -10.67 7.25
N ALA A 174 11.48 -10.51 8.28
CA ALA A 174 12.47 -9.45 8.36
C ALA A 174 13.64 -9.88 9.25
N ALA A 175 14.84 -9.38 8.94
CA ALA A 175 16.00 -9.53 9.82
C ALA A 175 15.90 -8.58 11.04
N PRO A 176 16.58 -8.87 12.17
CA PRO A 176 16.44 -8.09 13.41
C PRO A 176 16.80 -6.60 13.28
N LEU A 177 17.76 -6.27 12.42
CA LEU A 177 18.19 -4.91 12.10
C LEU A 177 17.95 -4.57 10.62
N GLY A 178 16.94 -5.22 10.03
CA GLY A 178 16.55 -5.02 8.63
C GLY A 178 15.43 -3.99 8.48
N THR A 179 14.70 -4.12 7.36
CA THR A 179 13.64 -3.19 6.97
C THR A 179 12.28 -3.48 7.61
N GLY A 180 12.20 -4.38 8.60
CA GLY A 180 10.94 -4.91 9.15
C GLY A 180 10.01 -3.86 9.77
N ILE A 181 10.57 -2.73 10.22
CA ILE A 181 9.85 -1.58 10.79
C ILE A 181 9.31 -0.62 9.73
N TYR A 182 9.79 -0.73 8.49
CA TYR A 182 9.38 0.12 7.36
C TYR A 182 8.37 -0.61 6.49
N LYS A 183 7.52 0.14 5.80
CA LYS A 183 6.47 -0.43 4.93
C LYS A 183 6.93 -0.47 3.47
N VAL A 184 7.89 -1.35 3.20
CA VAL A 184 8.58 -1.49 1.90
C VAL A 184 8.25 -2.82 1.23
N GLY A 185 8.30 -2.86 -0.10
CA GLY A 185 7.95 -4.04 -0.89
C GLY A 185 8.79 -5.28 -0.59
N GLY A 186 10.09 -5.09 -0.28
CA GLY A 186 11.00 -6.19 0.03
C GLY A 186 10.56 -7.10 1.20
N ASN A 187 9.92 -6.52 2.22
CA ASN A 187 9.38 -7.29 3.35
C ASN A 187 8.24 -8.23 2.92
N TYR A 188 7.45 -7.82 1.91
CA TYR A 188 6.35 -8.61 1.38
C TYR A 188 6.88 -9.69 0.43
N ALA A 189 7.85 -9.35 -0.42
CA ALA A 189 8.53 -10.33 -1.28
C ALA A 189 9.12 -11.49 -0.46
N ALA A 190 9.80 -11.20 0.66
CA ALA A 190 10.35 -12.21 1.56
C ALA A 190 9.28 -13.15 2.17
N SER A 191 8.02 -12.69 2.26
CA SER A 191 6.92 -13.44 2.87
C SER A 191 6.22 -14.42 1.92
N LEU A 192 6.39 -14.28 0.60
CA LEU A 192 5.57 -14.98 -0.39
C LEU A 192 5.69 -16.50 -0.30
N VAL A 193 6.92 -17.04 -0.26
CA VAL A 193 7.16 -18.49 -0.19
C VAL A 193 6.53 -19.11 1.05
N ALA A 194 6.63 -18.44 2.20
CA ALA A 194 6.04 -18.92 3.44
C ALA A 194 4.50 -18.86 3.39
N GLY A 195 3.95 -17.80 2.81
CA GLY A 195 2.51 -17.63 2.58
C GLY A 195 1.92 -18.75 1.72
N GLU A 196 2.54 -19.06 0.58
CA GLU A 196 2.09 -20.14 -0.31
C GLU A 196 2.15 -21.49 0.39
N LYS A 197 3.23 -21.80 1.11
CA LYS A 197 3.35 -23.05 1.87
C LYS A 197 2.31 -23.18 2.99
N ALA A 198 1.96 -22.06 3.64
CA ALA A 198 0.88 -22.06 4.62
C ALA A 198 -0.45 -22.40 3.93
N HIS A 199 -0.72 -21.79 2.77
CA HIS A 199 -1.94 -22.04 2.00
C HIS A 199 -2.04 -23.49 1.51
N GLU A 200 -0.96 -24.05 0.94
CA GLU A 200 -0.85 -25.46 0.54
C GLU A 200 -1.10 -26.41 1.73
N GLY A 201 -0.71 -26.01 2.94
CA GLY A 201 -0.96 -26.74 4.18
C GLY A 201 -2.36 -26.57 4.78
N GLY A 202 -3.26 -25.80 4.14
CA GLY A 202 -4.61 -25.54 4.64
C GLY A 202 -4.70 -24.44 5.71
N TYR A 203 -3.66 -23.62 5.87
CA TYR A 203 -3.63 -22.47 6.78
C TYR A 203 -3.88 -21.17 6.03
N SER A 204 -4.48 -20.18 6.68
CA SER A 204 -4.77 -18.89 6.02
C SER A 204 -3.59 -17.92 6.01
N ALA A 205 -2.63 -18.10 6.91
CA ALA A 205 -1.51 -17.20 7.07
C ALA A 205 -0.38 -17.82 7.92
N VAL A 206 0.80 -17.23 7.78
CA VAL A 206 1.96 -17.51 8.61
C VAL A 206 1.94 -16.57 9.82
N LEU A 207 2.22 -17.11 10.99
CA LEU A 207 2.56 -16.35 12.18
C LEU A 207 4.08 -16.36 12.32
N TYR A 208 4.70 -15.20 12.07
CA TYR A 208 6.15 -15.06 12.09
C TYR A 208 6.68 -15.01 13.52
N LEU A 209 7.90 -15.50 13.67
CA LEU A 209 8.64 -15.36 14.91
C LEU A 209 9.84 -14.45 14.69
N ASP A 210 10.38 -13.93 15.79
CA ASP A 210 11.61 -13.16 15.78
C ASP A 210 12.74 -13.94 15.07
N ALA A 211 13.45 -13.28 14.17
CA ALA A 211 14.43 -13.96 13.31
C ALA A 211 15.70 -14.42 14.06
N LYS A 212 15.95 -13.91 15.27
CA LYS A 212 17.18 -14.18 16.02
C LYS A 212 17.09 -15.46 16.82
N GLU A 213 16.04 -15.60 17.62
CA GLU A 213 15.83 -16.70 18.56
C GLU A 213 14.72 -17.66 18.12
N LYS A 214 13.81 -17.21 17.24
CA LYS A 214 12.64 -17.98 16.78
C LYS A 214 11.74 -18.37 17.96
N LYS A 215 11.56 -17.50 18.94
CA LYS A 215 10.76 -17.78 20.15
C LYS A 215 9.58 -16.85 20.31
N TYR A 216 9.74 -15.57 19.95
CA TYR A 216 8.75 -14.53 20.15
C TYR A 216 7.96 -14.29 18.88
N ILE A 217 6.66 -14.00 19.00
CA ILE A 217 5.83 -13.63 17.86
C ILE A 217 6.21 -12.21 17.41
N ASP A 218 6.42 -12.03 16.10
CA ASP A 218 6.67 -10.73 15.45
C ASP A 218 5.36 -10.04 15.02
#